data_AF-A0A180GT80-F1
#
_entry.id   AF-A0A180GT80-F1
#
_cell.length_a   1.000
_cell.length_b   1.000
_cell.length_c   1.000
_cell.angle_alpha   90.00
_cell.angle_beta   90.00
_cell.angle_gamma   90.00
#
_symmetry.space_group_name_H-M   'P 1'
#
loop_
_entity.id
_entity.type
_entity.pdbx_description
1 polymer ?
#
loop_
_entity_poly.entity_id
_entity_poly.type
_entity_poly.pdbx_seq_one_letter_code
_entity_poly.pdbx_strand_id
1 'polypeptide(L)'
;MVRLITHNLLACNAKTCSAPTNFPLRFEQVQRVEIKEAELNKEFVKGFLNKLDFEALLYASRALGDAALPDSLPLESLQNPDEIPDEIYAALHHALLEVM
;
A
#
# COMPACT_ATOMS: atom_id res chain seq x y z
N MET A 1 14.98 -6.23 0.96
CA MET A 1 13.96 -5.56 1.79
C MET A 1 13.19 -4.63 0.87
N VAL A 2 11.86 -4.70 0.87
CA VAL A 2 11.01 -4.11 -0.17
C VAL A 2 9.89 -3.34 0.51
N ARG A 3 9.74 -2.05 0.17
CA ARG A 3 8.65 -1.23 0.72
C ARG A 3 7.31 -1.66 0.16
N LEU A 4 6.23 -1.49 0.92
CA LEU A 4 4.90 -1.91 0.46
C LEU A 4 4.42 -1.17 -0.80
N ILE A 5 4.90 0.05 -1.08
CA ILE A 5 4.63 0.70 -2.37
C ILE A 5 5.06 -0.15 -3.57
N THR A 6 6.18 -0.88 -3.46
CA THR A 6 6.64 -1.77 -4.52
C THR A 6 5.77 -3.02 -4.59
N HIS A 7 5.40 -3.60 -3.45
CA HIS A 7 4.48 -4.75 -3.39
C HIS A 7 3.12 -4.41 -4.03
N ASN A 8 2.61 -3.21 -3.81
CA ASN A 8 1.35 -2.71 -4.38
C ASN A 8 1.38 -2.54 -5.91
N LEU A 9 2.55 -2.64 -6.54
CA LEU A 9 2.71 -2.61 -8.00
C LEU A 9 3.21 -3.94 -8.58
N LEU A 10 3.66 -4.86 -7.73
CA LEU A 10 4.37 -6.07 -8.15
C LEU A 10 3.40 -7.25 -8.23
N ALA A 11 3.16 -7.72 -9.46
CA ALA A 11 2.39 -8.93 -9.75
C ALA A 11 3.29 -10.13 -10.07
N CYS A 12 2.73 -11.34 -10.04
CA CYS A 12 3.42 -12.56 -10.50
C CYS A 12 3.84 -12.41 -11.97
N ASN A 13 5.10 -12.74 -12.26
CA ASN A 13 5.69 -12.65 -13.59
C ASN A 13 5.83 -14.00 -14.31
N ALA A 14 5.44 -15.11 -13.67
CA ALA A 14 5.50 -16.43 -14.28
C ALA A 14 4.54 -16.49 -15.47
N LYS A 15 4.93 -17.18 -16.55
CA LYS A 15 4.14 -17.30 -17.78
C LYS A 15 2.75 -17.93 -17.57
N THR A 16 2.60 -18.70 -16.50
CA THR A 16 1.35 -19.38 -16.12
C THR A 16 0.47 -18.53 -15.20
N CYS A 17 0.94 -17.37 -14.74
CA CYS A 17 0.15 -16.42 -13.96
C CYS A 17 -0.54 -15.42 -14.89
N SER A 18 -1.82 -15.15 -14.65
CA SER A 18 -2.55 -14.08 -15.32
C SER A 18 -3.50 -13.37 -14.37
N ALA A 19 -3.91 -12.15 -14.77
CA ALA A 19 -4.99 -11.44 -14.11
C ALA A 19 -6.29 -12.27 -14.15
N PRO A 20 -7.16 -12.14 -13.13
CA PRO A 20 -7.06 -11.23 -11.98
C PRO A 20 -6.28 -11.81 -10.78
N THR A 21 -5.79 -13.05 -10.86
CA THR A 21 -5.23 -13.77 -9.70
C THR A 21 -3.73 -13.57 -9.47
N ASN A 22 -3.05 -12.85 -10.36
CA ASN A 22 -1.60 -12.65 -10.28
C ASN A 22 -1.19 -11.51 -9.33
N PHE A 23 -2.16 -10.83 -8.71
CA PHE A 23 -1.95 -9.70 -7.79
C PHE A 23 -3.08 -9.66 -6.74
N PRO A 24 -2.81 -9.23 -5.48
CA PRO A 24 -1.49 -9.01 -4.90
C PRO A 24 -0.74 -10.31 -4.61
N LEU A 25 0.59 -10.23 -4.49
CA LEU A 25 1.40 -11.36 -4.04
C LEU A 25 1.16 -11.63 -2.55
N ARG A 26 1.09 -12.90 -2.16
CA ARG A 26 0.97 -13.29 -0.76
C ARG A 26 2.33 -13.30 -0.08
N PHE A 27 2.37 -12.80 1.15
CA PHE A 27 3.53 -12.97 2.01
C PHE A 27 3.53 -14.37 2.63
N GLU A 28 4.66 -15.07 2.51
CA GLU A 28 4.87 -16.36 3.16
C GLU A 28 6.22 -16.33 3.87
N GLN A 29 6.28 -16.88 5.10
CA GLN A 29 7.51 -17.02 5.88
C GLN A 29 8.31 -15.72 6.05
N VAL A 30 7.61 -14.60 6.32
CA VAL A 30 8.24 -13.30 6.57
C VAL A 30 9.16 -13.40 7.80
N GLN A 31 10.45 -13.19 7.60
CA GLN A 31 11.44 -13.30 8.68
C GLN A 31 11.61 -12.01 9.48
N ARG A 32 11.36 -10.86 8.84
CA ARG A 32 11.58 -9.54 9.43
C ARG A 32 10.70 -8.50 8.75
N VAL A 33 10.12 -7.63 9.56
CA VAL A 33 9.44 -6.40 9.16
C VAL A 33 10.19 -5.25 9.83
N GLU A 34 10.47 -4.20 9.08
CA GLU A 34 11.09 -2.99 9.59
C GLU A 34 10.21 -1.76 9.30
N ILE A 35 10.19 -0.83 10.26
CA ILE A 35 9.67 0.51 10.04
C ILE A 35 10.86 1.44 9.87
N LYS A 36 11.00 2.00 8.67
CA LYS A 36 12.02 2.99 8.36
C LYS A 36 11.33 4.31 8.05
N GLU A 37 11.30 5.17 9.07
CA GLU A 37 10.74 6.52 9.02
C GLU A 37 11.22 7.29 7.78
N ALA A 38 10.29 8.02 7.18
CA ALA A 38 10.54 8.91 6.06
C ALA A 38 9.77 10.20 6.27
N GLU A 39 10.32 11.33 5.84
CA GLU A 39 9.62 12.62 5.88
C GLU A 39 8.30 12.53 5.12
N LEU A 40 7.19 12.90 5.76
CA LEU A 40 5.85 12.88 5.17
C LEU A 40 5.84 13.65 3.84
N ASN A 41 5.48 12.96 2.76
CA ASN A 41 5.38 13.56 1.43
C ASN A 41 3.96 13.38 0.87
N LYS A 42 3.07 14.29 1.24
CA LYS A 42 1.65 14.24 0.86
C LYS A 42 1.47 14.31 -0.66
N GLU A 43 2.24 15.15 -1.33
CA GLU A 43 2.20 15.40 -2.77
C GLU A 43 2.57 14.13 -3.55
N PHE A 44 3.57 13.39 -3.08
CA PHE A 44 3.93 12.11 -3.65
C PHE A 44 2.79 11.09 -3.49
N VAL A 45 2.24 10.95 -2.27
CA VAL A 45 1.12 10.02 -2.02
C VAL A 45 -0.07 10.39 -2.88
N LYS A 46 -0.42 11.68 -2.96
CA LYS A 46 -1.49 12.22 -3.82
C LYS A 46 -1.28 11.84 -5.29
N GLY A 47 -0.06 11.99 -5.80
CA GLY A 47 0.31 11.59 -7.17
C GLY A 47 0.29 10.08 -7.41
N PHE A 48 0.38 9.27 -6.36
CA PHE A 48 0.37 7.81 -6.42
C PHE A 48 -1.04 7.19 -6.36
N LEU A 49 -2.05 7.93 -5.88
CA LEU A 49 -3.42 7.42 -5.69
C LEU A 49 -4.03 6.80 -6.95
N ASN A 50 -3.64 7.26 -8.15
CA ASN A 50 -4.13 6.72 -9.42
C ASN A 50 -3.63 5.29 -9.73
N LYS A 51 -2.58 4.83 -9.06
CA LYS A 51 -1.99 3.49 -9.19
C LYS A 51 -2.22 2.63 -7.95
N LEU A 52 -2.73 3.24 -6.89
CA LEU A 52 -2.95 2.58 -5.61
C LEU A 52 -4.08 1.57 -5.75
N ASP A 53 -3.77 0.32 -5.40
CA ASP A 53 -4.80 -0.65 -5.03
C ASP A 53 -4.90 -0.68 -3.50
N PHE A 54 -5.92 -0.02 -2.96
CA PHE A 54 -6.07 0.17 -1.51
C PHE A 54 -6.28 -1.17 -0.80
N GLU A 55 -7.08 -2.07 -1.36
CA GLU A 55 -7.35 -3.40 -0.77
C GLU A 55 -6.09 -4.25 -0.72
N ALA A 56 -5.27 -4.21 -1.78
CA ALA A 56 -3.98 -4.88 -1.80
C ALA A 56 -2.99 -4.31 -0.77
N LEU A 57 -2.97 -2.97 -0.60
CA LEU A 57 -2.12 -2.33 0.40
C LEU A 57 -2.59 -2.67 1.83
N LEU A 58 -3.90 -2.63 2.07
CA LEU A 58 -4.49 -3.00 3.35
C LEU A 58 -4.17 -4.46 3.68
N TYR A 59 -4.40 -5.39 2.74
CA TYR A 59 -4.02 -6.79 2.88
C TYR A 59 -2.54 -6.95 3.24
N ALA A 60 -1.66 -6.26 2.53
CA ALA A 60 -0.22 -6.31 2.75
C ALA A 60 0.17 -5.77 4.14
N SER A 61 -0.34 -4.60 4.52
CA SER A 61 -0.10 -3.97 5.83
C SER A 61 -0.57 -4.91 6.97
N ARG A 62 -1.79 -5.44 6.90
CA ARG A 62 -2.32 -6.38 7.90
C ARG A 62 -1.52 -7.69 7.98
N ALA A 63 -1.09 -8.23 6.84
CA ALA A 63 -0.27 -9.45 6.80
C ALA A 63 1.09 -9.27 7.47
N LEU A 64 1.60 -8.03 7.53
CA LEU A 64 2.84 -7.68 8.24
C LEU A 64 2.61 -7.20 9.68
N GLY A 65 1.35 -7.21 10.15
CA GLY A 65 0.97 -6.78 11.50
C GLY A 65 0.88 -5.27 11.70
N ASP A 66 0.90 -4.49 10.61
CA ASP A 66 0.65 -3.04 10.64
C ASP A 66 -0.86 -2.76 10.62
N ALA A 67 -1.25 -1.72 11.35
CA ALA A 67 -2.64 -1.35 11.57
C ALA A 67 -2.97 0.12 11.35
N ALA A 68 -2.04 0.90 10.80
CA ALA A 68 -2.20 2.33 10.60
C ALA A 68 -3.33 2.72 9.62
N LEU A 69 -3.60 1.88 8.62
CA LEU A 69 -4.63 2.14 7.62
C LEU A 69 -6.04 1.94 8.19
N PRO A 70 -7.04 2.71 7.72
CA PRO A 70 -8.44 2.42 8.03
C PRO A 70 -8.87 1.10 7.37
N ASP A 71 -9.96 0.51 7.87
CA ASP A 71 -10.50 -0.76 7.33
C ASP A 71 -11.08 -0.63 5.92
N SER A 72 -11.38 0.61 5.49
CA SER A 72 -11.87 0.91 4.15
C SER A 72 -11.56 2.35 3.79
N LEU A 73 -11.34 2.61 2.50
CA LEU A 73 -11.25 3.96 1.94
C LEU A 73 -12.31 4.10 0.83
N PRO A 74 -13.24 5.06 0.93
CA PRO A 74 -14.26 5.26 -0.11
C PRO A 74 -13.62 5.55 -1.47
N LEU A 75 -14.13 4.92 -2.53
CA LEU A 75 -13.63 5.16 -3.90
C LEU A 75 -13.74 6.63 -4.32
N GLU A 76 -14.77 7.32 -3.85
CA GLU A 76 -14.96 8.76 -4.07
C GLU A 76 -13.79 9.59 -3.51
N SER A 77 -13.22 9.17 -2.38
CA SER A 77 -12.04 9.80 -1.79
C SER A 77 -10.82 9.69 -2.70
N LEU A 78 -10.66 8.59 -3.45
CA LEU A 78 -9.59 8.45 -4.44
C LEU A 78 -9.81 9.32 -5.69
N GLN A 79 -11.06 9.66 -6.00
CA GLN A 79 -11.43 10.54 -7.12
C GLN A 79 -11.27 12.02 -6.77
N ASN A 80 -11.41 12.37 -5.49
CA ASN A 80 -11.19 13.72 -4.95
C ASN A 80 -10.06 13.73 -3.92
N PRO A 81 -8.79 13.62 -4.32
CA PRO A 81 -7.67 13.56 -3.38
C PRO A 81 -7.61 14.74 -2.39
N ASP A 82 -8.05 15.93 -2.80
CA ASP A 82 -8.08 17.12 -1.94
C ASP A 82 -9.06 17.03 -0.76
N GLU A 83 -10.01 16.09 -0.81
CA GLU A 83 -10.99 15.83 0.25
C GLU A 83 -10.55 14.72 1.23
N ILE A 84 -9.43 14.04 0.95
CA ILE A 84 -8.86 13.04 1.85
C ILE A 84 -8.27 13.73 3.09
N PRO A 85 -8.67 13.33 4.33
CA PRO A 85 -8.10 13.88 5.56
C PRO A 85 -6.58 13.67 5.67
N ASP A 86 -5.86 14.61 6.28
CA ASP A 86 -4.41 14.52 6.49
C ASP A 86 -3.98 13.27 7.26
N GLU A 87 -4.82 12.80 8.19
CA GLU A 87 -4.60 11.56 8.95
C GLU A 87 -4.53 10.32 8.03
N ILE A 88 -5.36 10.29 6.99
CA ILE A 88 -5.34 9.21 5.99
C ILE A 88 -4.09 9.33 5.11
N TYR A 89 -3.66 10.54 4.76
CA TYR A 89 -2.39 10.75 4.06
C TYR A 89 -1.18 10.29 4.88
N ALA A 90 -1.18 10.55 6.19
CA ALA A 90 -0.14 10.05 7.09
C ALA A 90 -0.14 8.51 7.16
N ALA A 91 -1.33 7.88 7.26
CA ALA A 91 -1.45 6.42 7.25
C ALA A 91 -1.00 5.78 5.92
N LEU A 92 -1.39 6.39 4.79
CA LEU A 92 -0.94 5.95 3.46
C LEU A 92 0.56 6.11 3.28
N HIS A 93 1.13 7.25 3.71
CA HIS A 93 2.58 7.47 3.71
C HIS A 93 3.31 6.40 4.53
N HIS A 94 2.85 6.17 5.77
CA HIS A 94 3.43 5.15 6.64
C HIS A 94 3.45 3.77 5.97
N ALA A 95 2.28 3.30 5.52
CA ALA A 95 2.15 1.99 4.91
C ALA A 95 3.00 1.89 3.63
N LEU A 96 2.91 2.85 2.72
CA LEU A 96 3.59 2.80 1.41
C LEU A 96 5.11 2.97 1.53
N LEU A 97 5.56 3.89 2.39
CA LEU A 97 6.91 4.44 2.36
C LEU A 97 7.74 4.13 3.60
N GLU A 98 7.19 3.54 4.66
CA GLU A 98 7.93 3.27 5.89
C GLU A 98 8.00 1.77 6.23
N VAL A 99 6.94 1.01 5.95
CA VAL A 99 6.89 -0.46 6.17
C VAL A 99 7.67 -1.22 5.08
N MET A 100 8.61 -2.11 5.48
CA MET A 100 9.45 -2.90 4.55
C MET A 100 10.03 -4.22 5.08
#